data_AF-A0A1C4C0Z7-F1
#
_entry.id   AF-A0A1C4C0Z7-F1
#
_cell.length_a   1.000
_cell.length_b   1.000
_cell.length_c   1.000
_cell.angle_alpha   90.00
_cell.angle_beta   90.00
_cell.angle_gamma   90.00
#
_symmetry.space_group_name_H-M   'P 1'
#
loop_
_entity.id
_entity.type
_entity.pdbx_description
1 polymer ?
#
loop_
_entity_poly.entity_id
_entity_poly.type
_entity_poly.pdbx_seq_one_letter_code
_entity_poly.pdbx_strand_id
1 'polypeptide(L)'
;MALDLHINVSGEIFHFDISESLHSSIFSNKTRWSSLKYLRKIKDYYRADSIFKENDAILFINELIQICEVNSLEGIDIKEIKKIINNGEMKYIRVSSD
;
A
#
# COMPACT_ATOMS: atom_id res chain seq x y z
N MET A 1 14.57 2.10 2.34
CA MET A 1 13.85 1.72 3.57
C MET A 1 12.72 0.80 3.18
N ALA A 2 12.55 -0.31 3.91
CA ALA A 2 11.37 -1.16 3.77
C ALA A 2 10.15 -0.47 4.43
N LEU A 3 8.95 -0.94 4.10
CA LEU A 3 7.72 -0.47 4.74
C LEU A 3 6.92 -1.66 5.24
N ASP A 4 6.28 -1.50 6.39
CA ASP A 4 5.29 -2.42 6.90
C ASP A 4 3.88 -1.90 6.60
N LEU A 5 3.03 -2.78 6.06
CA LEU A 5 1.62 -2.53 5.83
C LEU A 5 0.77 -3.36 6.79
N HIS A 6 0.06 -2.68 7.68
CA HIS A 6 -0.99 -3.30 8.49
C HIS A 6 -2.35 -2.98 7.87
N ILE A 7 -3.04 -4.01 7.40
CA ILE A 7 -4.36 -3.89 6.79
C ILE A 7 -5.40 -4.42 7.78
N ASN A 8 -6.30 -3.55 8.25
CA ASN A 8 -7.41 -3.94 9.11
C ASN A 8 -8.70 -4.12 8.30
N VAL A 9 -9.18 -5.37 8.23
CA VAL A 9 -10.45 -5.74 7.60
C VAL A 9 -11.35 -6.37 8.64
N SER A 10 -12.54 -5.79 8.85
CA SER A 10 -13.53 -6.33 9.79
C SER A 10 -12.99 -6.62 11.21
N GLY A 11 -11.93 -5.91 11.65
CA GLY A 11 -11.29 -6.12 12.95
C GLY A 11 -10.08 -7.07 12.93
N GLU A 12 -9.86 -7.82 11.86
CA GLU A 12 -8.67 -8.67 11.66
C GLU A 12 -7.53 -7.85 11.04
N ILE A 13 -6.29 -8.06 11.51
CA ILE A 13 -5.11 -7.33 11.05
C ILE A 13 -4.20 -8.28 10.26
N PHE A 14 -3.96 -7.93 9.00
CA PHE A 14 -3.06 -8.61 8.09
C PHE A 14 -1.78 -7.78 7.91
N HIS A 15 -0.63 -8.45 7.86
CA HIS A 15 0.69 -7.82 7.77
C HIS A 15 1.32 -8.14 6.42
N PHE A 16 1.84 -7.12 5.75
CA PHE A 16 2.54 -7.24 4.48
C PHE A 16 3.81 -6.40 4.50
N ASP A 17 4.91 -7.00 4.08
CA ASP A 17 6.19 -6.31 4.00
C ASP A 17 6.40 -5.80 2.57
N ILE A 18 6.71 -4.52 2.44
CA ILE A 18 7.23 -3.93 1.20
C ILE A 18 8.74 -3.84 1.39
N SER A 19 9.46 -4.76 0.75
CA SER A 19 10.92 -4.76 0.76
C SER A 19 11.49 -3.43 0.23
N GLU A 20 12.72 -3.10 0.62
CA GLU A 20 13.38 -1.88 0.15
C GLU A 20 13.52 -1.83 -1.39
N SER A 21 13.67 -2.97 -2.05
CA SER A 21 13.74 -3.06 -3.51
C SER A 21 12.39 -2.77 -4.16
N LEU A 22 11.30 -3.32 -3.60
CA LEU A 22 9.94 -3.04 -4.05
C LEU A 22 9.57 -1.58 -3.79
N HIS A 23 9.87 -1.07 -2.60
CA HIS A 23 9.74 0.33 -2.24
C HIS A 23 10.44 1.23 -3.27
N SER A 24 11.72 0.96 -3.56
CA SER A 24 12.50 1.75 -4.52
C SER A 24 11.91 1.69 -5.94
N SER A 25 11.29 0.56 -6.30
CA SER A 25 10.61 0.39 -7.59
C SER A 25 9.32 1.20 -7.66
N ILE A 26 8.48 1.13 -6.61
CA ILE A 26 7.23 1.88 -6.48
C ILE A 26 7.50 3.39 -6.47
N PHE A 27 8.47 3.82 -5.65
CA PHE A 27 8.77 5.23 -5.41
C PHE A 27 9.81 5.83 -6.38
N SER A 28 10.06 5.15 -7.51
CA SER A 28 11.02 5.60 -8.52
C SER A 28 10.61 6.92 -9.20
N ASN A 29 11.57 7.61 -9.81
CA ASN A 29 11.32 8.83 -10.61
C ASN A 29 10.52 8.56 -11.89
N LYS A 30 10.35 7.30 -12.29
CA LYS A 30 9.54 6.89 -13.45
C LYS A 30 8.05 6.82 -13.13
N THR A 31 7.69 6.76 -11.84
CA THR A 31 6.31 6.66 -11.39
C THR A 31 5.54 7.95 -11.70
N ARG A 32 4.44 7.84 -12.44
CA ARG A 32 3.56 8.97 -12.76
C ARG A 32 2.63 9.28 -11.58
N TRP A 33 3.08 10.14 -10.69
CA TRP A 33 2.38 10.50 -9.46
C TRP A 33 1.06 11.26 -9.61
N SER A 34 0.73 11.79 -10.80
CA SER A 34 -0.51 12.57 -11.01
C SER A 34 -1.78 11.76 -10.78
N SER A 35 -1.70 10.44 -10.98
CA SER A 35 -2.82 9.49 -10.85
C SER A 35 -2.78 8.63 -9.59
N LEU A 36 -1.74 8.77 -8.76
CA LEU A 36 -1.50 7.94 -7.57
C LEU A 36 -1.45 8.81 -6.33
N LYS A 37 -2.57 9.48 -6.00
CA LYS A 37 -2.60 10.56 -5.01
C LYS A 37 -2.43 10.04 -3.58
N TYR A 38 -2.94 8.85 -3.28
CA TYR A 38 -2.87 8.26 -1.94
C TYR A 38 -1.52 7.60 -1.69
N LEU A 39 -0.98 6.89 -2.68
CA LEU A 39 0.37 6.35 -2.63
C LEU A 39 1.41 7.47 -2.57
N ARG A 40 1.19 8.59 -3.27
CA ARG A 40 2.05 9.78 -3.17
C ARG A 40 2.10 10.35 -1.76
N LYS A 41 1.04 10.22 -0.94
CA LYS A 41 1.09 10.65 0.46
C LYS A 41 2.24 9.95 1.20
N ILE A 42 2.49 8.67 0.95
CA ILE A 42 3.66 7.98 1.53
C ILE A 42 4.98 8.60 1.08
N LYS A 43 5.08 8.96 -0.21
CA LYS A 43 6.25 9.65 -0.77
C LYS A 43 6.45 11.06 -0.19
N ASP A 44 5.37 11.77 0.09
CA ASP A 44 5.42 13.16 0.54
C ASP A 44 5.58 13.26 2.07
N TYR A 45 5.19 12.21 2.83
CA TYR A 45 5.17 12.16 4.30
C TYR A 45 6.20 11.18 4.90
N TYR A 46 7.42 11.06 4.35
CA TYR A 46 8.53 10.19 4.83
C TYR A 46 9.01 10.41 6.30
N ARG A 47 8.16 10.88 7.22
CA ARG A 47 8.48 11.02 8.64
C ARG A 47 7.43 10.56 9.65
N ALA A 48 6.24 10.07 9.27
CA ALA A 48 5.32 9.57 10.29
C ALA A 48 4.38 8.50 9.75
N ASP A 49 4.34 7.38 10.46
CA ASP A 49 3.23 6.42 10.53
C ASP A 49 1.95 6.96 9.88
N SER A 50 1.72 6.58 8.63
CA SER A 50 0.57 7.06 7.87
C SER A 50 -0.59 6.11 8.09
N ILE A 51 -1.75 6.64 8.44
CA ILE A 51 -2.97 5.86 8.64
C ILE A 51 -4.04 6.35 7.66
N PHE A 52 -4.44 5.49 6.76
CA PHE A 52 -5.58 5.69 5.86
C PHE A 52 -6.79 4.97 6.45
N LYS A 53 -7.97 5.59 6.46
CA LYS A 53 -9.19 5.00 7.02
C LYS A 53 -10.24 4.81 5.93
N GLU A 54 -11.05 3.76 6.06
CA GLU A 54 -12.24 3.53 5.25
C GLU A 54 -11.96 3.69 3.73
N ASN A 55 -12.62 4.63 3.06
CA ASN A 55 -12.45 4.89 1.63
C ASN A 55 -11.01 5.27 1.25
N ASP A 56 -10.30 6.02 2.09
CA ASP A 56 -8.91 6.39 1.80
C ASP A 56 -8.00 5.17 1.78
N ALA A 57 -8.28 4.17 2.64
CA ALA A 57 -7.55 2.91 2.66
C ALA A 57 -7.86 2.07 1.41
N ILE A 58 -9.11 2.03 0.95
CA ILE A 58 -9.50 1.37 -0.30
C ILE A 58 -8.81 2.02 -1.51
N LEU A 59 -8.76 3.36 -1.55
CA LEU A 59 -8.09 4.08 -2.64
C LEU A 59 -6.58 3.85 -2.61
N PHE A 60 -5.96 3.88 -1.43
CA PHE A 60 -4.55 3.56 -1.24
C PHE A 60 -4.20 2.15 -1.74
N ILE A 61 -4.93 1.12 -1.30
CA ILE A 61 -4.59 -0.26 -1.65
C ILE A 61 -4.80 -0.53 -3.15
N ASN A 62 -5.82 0.07 -3.75
CA ASN A 62 -6.04 -0.03 -5.19
C ASN A 62 -4.93 0.65 -6.00
N GLU A 63 -4.43 1.81 -5.57
CA GLU A 63 -3.27 2.45 -6.19
C GLU A 63 -2.00 1.59 -6.06
N LEU A 64 -1.79 0.94 -4.91
CA LEU A 64 -0.68 0.00 -4.70
C LEU A 64 -0.78 -1.23 -5.61
N ILE A 65 -1.96 -1.86 -5.69
CA ILE A 65 -2.22 -2.97 -6.59
C ILE A 65 -1.96 -2.55 -8.04
N GLN A 66 -2.50 -1.40 -8.45
CA GLN A 66 -2.37 -0.89 -9.80
C GLN A 66 -0.89 -0.70 -10.19
N ILE A 67 -0.08 -0.09 -9.33
CA ILE A 67 1.33 0.14 -9.68
C ILE A 67 2.13 -1.16 -9.75
N CYS A 68 1.84 -2.13 -8.87
CA CYS A 68 2.48 -3.44 -8.92
C CYS A 68 2.10 -4.20 -10.19
N GLU A 69 0.82 -4.19 -10.58
CA GLU A 69 0.36 -4.89 -11.79
C GLU A 69 0.86 -4.22 -13.08
N VAL A 70 0.82 -2.89 -13.18
CA VAL A 70 1.24 -2.15 -14.38
C VAL A 70 2.74 -2.30 -14.65
N ASN A 71 3.56 -2.37 -13.60
CA ASN A 71 5.01 -2.47 -13.72
C ASN A 71 5.53 -3.90 -13.49
N SER A 72 4.63 -4.89 -13.36
CA SER A 72 4.98 -6.28 -13.06
C SER A 72 5.93 -6.41 -11.86
N LEU A 73 5.66 -5.66 -10.80
CA LEU A 73 6.49 -5.68 -9.59
C LEU A 73 6.15 -6.90 -8.75
N GLU A 74 7.20 -7.61 -8.35
CA GLU A 74 7.13 -8.76 -7.44
C GLU A 74 7.54 -8.36 -6.01
N GLY A 75 7.31 -9.24 -5.04
CA GLY A 75 7.70 -9.02 -3.65
C GLY A 75 6.57 -8.59 -2.71
N ILE A 76 5.32 -8.62 -3.17
CA ILE A 76 4.13 -8.52 -2.33
C ILE A 76 3.02 -9.41 -2.91
N ASP A 77 2.27 -10.12 -2.06
CA ASP A 77 1.19 -11.01 -2.52
C ASP A 77 -0.09 -10.23 -2.85
N ILE A 78 -0.15 -9.72 -4.07
CA ILE A 78 -1.31 -8.99 -4.60
C ILE A 78 -2.58 -9.85 -4.61
N LYS A 79 -2.46 -11.17 -4.80
CA LYS A 79 -3.64 -12.06 -4.83
C LYS A 79 -4.24 -12.20 -3.44
N GLU A 80 -3.39 -12.35 -2.43
CA GLU A 80 -3.82 -12.39 -1.04
C GLU A 80 -4.45 -11.07 -0.61
N ILE A 81 -3.83 -9.93 -0.93
CA ILE A 81 -4.38 -8.59 -0.65
C ILE A 81 -5.77 -8.46 -1.27
N LYS A 82 -5.93 -8.79 -2.56
CA LYS A 82 -7.25 -8.74 -3.26
C LYS A 82 -8.29 -9.63 -2.58
N LYS A 83 -7.90 -10.81 -2.11
CA LYS A 83 -8.80 -11.73 -1.40
C LYS A 83 -9.26 -11.13 -0.07
N ILE A 84 -8.33 -10.56 0.71
CA ILE A 84 -8.62 -9.95 2.02
C ILE A 84 -9.57 -8.77 1.88
N ILE A 85 -9.29 -7.84 0.96
CA ILE A 85 -10.12 -6.62 0.79
C ILE A 85 -11.53 -6.93 0.24
N ASN A 86 -11.70 -8.04 -0.48
CA ASN A 86 -13.00 -8.44 -1.02
C ASN A 86 -13.86 -9.21 -0.01
N ASN A 87 -13.25 -9.77 1.04
CA ASN A 87 -13.93 -10.63 2.01
C ASN A 87 -14.43 -9.89 3.26
N GLY A 88 -14.23 -8.57 3.35
CA GLY A 88 -14.69 -7.82 4.51
C GLY A 88 -14.68 -6.32 4.31
N GLU A 89 -14.97 -5.60 5.39
CA GLU A 89 -15.05 -4.14 5.39
C GLU A 89 -13.69 -3.55 5.77
N MET A 90 -13.10 -2.77 4.86
CA MET A 90 -11.85 -2.05 5.11
C MET A 90 -12.05 -1.03 6.24
N LYS A 91 -11.31 -1.17 7.34
CA LYS A 91 -11.30 -0.19 8.43
C LYS A 91 -10.16 0.80 8.28
N TYR A 92 -8.93 0.31 8.16
CA TYR A 92 -7.77 1.18 7.96
C TYR A 92 -6.59 0.42 7.34
N ILE A 93 -5.65 1.19 6.79
CA ILE A 93 -4.30 0.73 6.46
C ILE A 93 -3.32 1.64 7.18
N ARG A 94 -2.42 1.05 7.96
CA ARG A 94 -1.27 1.73 8.54
C ARG A 94 -0.03 1.37 7.72
N VAL A 95 0.74 2.38 7.37
CA VAL A 95 2.05 2.25 6.73
C VAL A 95 3.09 2.81 7.68
N SER A 96 4.04 1.98 8.10
CA SER A 96 5.16 2.36 8.94
C SER A 96 6.49 2.05 8.25
N SER A 97 7.54 2.77 8.66
CA SER A 97 8.91 2.39 8.35
C SER A 97 9.32 1.21 9.22
N ASP A 98 9.94 0.21 8.61
CA ASP A 98 10.75 -0.79 9.33
C ASP A 98 12.10 -0.17 9.77
#